data_AF-A0A8S2T9F2-F1
#
_entry.id   AF-A0A8S2T9F2-F1
#
_cell.length_a   1.000
_cell.length_b   1.000
_cell.length_c   1.000
_cell.angle_alpha   90.00
_cell.angle_beta   90.00
_cell.angle_gamma   90.00
#
_symmetry.space_group_name_H-M   'P 1'
#
loop_
_entity.id
_entity.type
_entity.pdbx_description
1 polymer ?
#
loop_
_entity_poly.entity_id
_entity_poly.type
_entity_poly.pdbx_seq_one_letter_code
_entity_poly.pdbx_strand_id
1 'polypeptide(L)' 'SESTTVNTGETTTVNTGESTTVNTGESTTVNTGESTTVNTGESTTVNTGESTTVNTGESPIVTSTTVYVSSLL' A
#
# COMPACT_ATOMS: atom_id res chain seq x y z
N SER A 1 15.78 5.80 -5.88
CA SER A 1 15.39 6.89 -4.96
C SER A 1 14.54 6.25 -3.89
N GLU A 2 14.88 6.40 -2.62
CA GLU A 2 14.13 5.83 -1.50
C GLU A 2 13.02 6.80 -1.06
N SER A 3 11.82 6.28 -0.75
CA SER A 3 10.70 7.10 -0.23
C SER A 3 10.02 6.45 0.97
N THR A 4 9.61 7.26 1.96
CA THR A 4 8.82 6.82 3.11
C THR A 4 7.67 7.80 3.35
N THR A 5 6.45 7.28 3.47
CA THR A 5 5.23 8.07 3.67
C THR A 5 4.36 7.47 4.77
N VAL A 6 3.77 8.31 5.64
CA VAL A 6 2.85 7.87 6.69
C VAL A 6 1.64 8.80 6.74
N ASN A 7 0.43 8.26 6.61
CA ASN A 7 -0.82 9.02 6.70
C ASN A 7 -1.85 8.34 7.59
N THR A 8 -2.90 9.05 7.99
CA THR A 8 -4.09 8.48 8.62
C THR A 8 -5.29 9.33 8.23
N GLY A 9 -6.35 8.74 7.69
CA GLY A 9 -7.50 9.42 7.10
C GLY A 9 -7.44 9.47 5.58
N GLU A 10 -8.50 10.00 4.96
CA GLU A 10 -8.81 9.81 3.54
C GLU A 10 -7.60 10.11 2.62
N THR A 11 -6.77 9.14 2.22
CA THR A 11 -5.54 9.48 1.47
C THR A 11 -5.11 8.53 0.37
N THR A 12 -5.03 9.14 -0.83
CA THR A 12 -4.49 8.63 -2.09
C THR A 12 -2.95 8.80 -2.16
N THR A 13 -2.15 7.78 -2.44
CA THR A 13 -0.67 7.85 -2.54
C THR A 13 -0.17 7.19 -3.82
N VAL A 14 0.91 7.67 -4.44
CA VAL A 14 1.51 7.06 -5.64
C VAL A 14 3.05 7.07 -5.52
N ASN A 15 3.75 5.94 -5.57
CA ASN A 15 5.21 5.86 -5.55
C ASN A 15 5.76 5.02 -6.70
N THR A 16 7.00 5.28 -7.13
CA THR A 16 7.70 4.46 -8.14
C THR A 16 9.19 4.35 -7.79
N GLY A 17 9.74 3.14 -7.59
CA GLY A 17 11.04 2.87 -6.97
C GLY A 17 10.92 2.54 -5.47
N GLU A 18 12.00 1.98 -4.88
CA GLU A 18 11.98 1.37 -3.52
C GLU A 18 11.31 2.28 -2.48
N SER A 19 10.21 1.82 -1.87
CA SER A 19 9.34 2.64 -1.01
C SER A 19 8.75 1.85 0.15
N THR A 20 8.48 2.50 1.29
CA THR A 20 7.62 1.91 2.34
C THR A 20 6.56 2.91 2.83
N THR A 21 5.26 2.61 2.73
CA THR A 21 4.15 3.55 3.07
C THR A 21 3.15 2.96 4.06
N VAL A 22 2.66 3.72 5.04
CA VAL A 22 1.63 3.23 5.99
C VAL A 22 0.47 4.21 6.17
N ASN A 23 -0.77 3.87 5.79
CA ASN A 23 -1.93 4.78 5.85
C ASN A 23 -3.11 4.21 6.68
N THR A 24 -3.80 4.97 7.55
CA THR A 24 -4.98 4.41 8.27
C THR A 24 -6.26 5.28 8.23
N GLY A 25 -7.30 4.87 7.49
CA GLY A 25 -8.50 5.60 7.08
C GLY A 25 -8.66 5.57 5.55
N GLU A 26 -9.75 6.10 4.97
CA GLU A 26 -10.15 5.84 3.57
C GLU A 26 -9.05 6.12 2.51
N SER A 27 -8.25 5.12 2.16
CA SER A 27 -6.99 5.31 1.43
C SER A 27 -7.11 4.89 -0.02
N THR A 28 -6.29 5.49 -0.87
CA THR A 28 -5.92 4.90 -2.16
C THR A 28 -4.39 4.88 -2.24
N THR A 29 -3.74 3.87 -2.79
CA THR A 29 -2.28 3.81 -2.88
C THR A 29 -1.87 3.13 -4.18
N VAL A 30 -0.84 3.64 -4.84
CA VAL A 30 -0.26 3.09 -6.05
C VAL A 30 1.24 2.99 -5.83
N ASN A 31 1.88 1.85 -6.03
CA ASN A 31 3.35 1.74 -6.01
C ASN A 31 3.85 1.07 -7.28
N THR A 32 5.03 1.47 -7.74
CA THR A 32 5.80 0.82 -8.80
C THR A 32 7.21 0.55 -8.29
N GLY A 33 7.89 -0.53 -8.69
CA GLY A 33 9.20 -0.91 -8.11
C GLY A 33 9.08 -1.65 -6.77
N GLU A 34 10.18 -1.81 -6.04
CA GLU A 34 10.12 -2.52 -4.75
C GLU A 34 9.32 -1.69 -3.73
N SER A 35 8.42 -2.31 -2.96
CA SER A 35 7.66 -1.56 -1.98
C SER A 35 7.18 -2.35 -0.78
N THR A 36 7.04 -1.68 0.37
CA THR A 36 6.28 -2.18 1.52
C THR A 36 5.11 -1.23 1.80
N THR A 37 3.91 -1.74 2.05
CA THR A 37 2.73 -0.90 2.35
C THR A 37 1.97 -1.45 3.54
N VAL A 38 1.49 -0.60 4.44
CA VAL A 38 0.58 -1.00 5.51
C VAL A 38 -0.68 -0.13 5.48
N ASN A 39 -1.88 -0.68 5.50
CA ASN A 39 -3.10 0.12 5.65
C ASN A 39 -3.99 -0.34 6.82
N THR A 40 -4.80 0.58 7.33
CA THR A 40 -5.90 0.24 8.26
C THR A 40 -7.14 1.05 7.88
N GLY A 41 -8.35 0.50 8.02
CA GLY A 41 -9.58 1.11 7.50
C GLY A 41 -9.86 0.77 6.03
N GLU A 42 -10.79 1.48 5.40
CA GLU A 42 -11.10 1.30 3.98
C GLU A 42 -9.92 1.75 3.11
N SER A 43 -9.47 0.95 2.13
CA SER A 43 -8.32 1.30 1.29
C SER A 43 -8.33 0.63 -0.08
N THR A 44 -7.89 1.32 -1.14
CA THR A 44 -7.61 0.71 -2.44
C THR A 44 -6.12 0.75 -2.74
N THR A 45 -5.45 -0.39 -2.96
CA THR A 45 -4.00 -0.42 -3.25
C THR A 45 -3.70 -1.03 -4.63
N VAL A 46 -2.78 -0.42 -5.38
CA VAL A 46 -2.30 -0.89 -6.70
C VAL A 46 -0.79 -0.99 -6.70
N ASN A 47 -0.20 -2.17 -6.89
CA ASN A 47 1.25 -2.35 -6.89
C ASN A 47 1.78 -2.94 -8.22
N THR A 48 2.91 -2.43 -8.71
CA THR A 48 3.59 -2.87 -9.93
C THR A 48 5.08 -3.10 -9.67
N GLY A 49 5.48 -4.32 -9.33
CA GLY A 49 6.86 -4.65 -8.93
C GLY A 49 6.86 -5.59 -7.73
N GLU A 50 8.02 -5.79 -7.11
CA GLU A 50 8.11 -6.59 -5.88
C GLU A 50 7.48 -5.83 -4.72
N SER A 51 6.49 -6.41 -4.03
CA SER A 51 5.78 -5.66 -2.99
C SER A 51 5.37 -6.51 -1.80
N THR A 52 5.37 -5.90 -0.61
CA THR A 52 4.77 -6.45 0.61
C THR A 52 3.64 -5.52 1.04
N THR A 53 2.46 -6.05 1.36
CA THR A 53 1.31 -5.25 1.78
C THR A 53 0.62 -5.85 3.01
N VAL A 54 0.38 -5.06 4.05
CA VAL A 54 -0.34 -5.48 5.25
C VAL A 54 -1.57 -4.60 5.42
N ASN A 55 -2.77 -5.18 5.48
CA ASN A 55 -4.00 -4.38 5.61
C ASN A 55 -4.83 -4.84 6.82
N THR A 56 -5.55 -3.91 7.43
CA THR A 56 -6.48 -4.17 8.53
C THR A 56 -7.78 -3.39 8.29
N GLY A 57 -8.80 -4.05 7.73
CA GLY A 57 -10.03 -3.40 7.25
C GLY A 57 -10.42 -3.84 5.84
N GLU A 58 -11.42 -3.19 5.23
CA GLU A 58 -11.81 -3.48 3.85
C GLU A 58 -10.77 -2.92 2.88
N SER A 59 -10.10 -3.79 2.12
CA SER A 59 -8.99 -3.33 1.28
C SER A 59 -8.85 -4.11 -0.04
N PRO A 60 -9.46 -3.65 -1.15
CA PRO A 60 -9.13 -4.15 -2.48
C PRO A 60 -7.66 -3.88 -2.84
N ILE A 61 -6.97 -4.94 -3.32
CA ILE A 61 -5.58 -4.87 -3.78
C ILE A 61 -5.50 -5.37 -5.21
N VAL A 62 -4.87 -4.59 -6.08
CA VAL A 62 -4.54 -4.96 -7.46
C VAL A 62 -3.02 -5.02 -7.58
N THR A 63 -2.49 -6.12 -8.12
CA THR A 63 -1.04 -6.26 -8.35
C THR A 63 -0.72 -6.91 -9.68
N SER A 64 0.38 -6.48 -10.30
CA SER A 64 0.91 -7.07 -11.53
C SER A 64 2.10 -8.02 -11.29
N THR A 65 2.55 -8.22 -10.05
CA THR A 65 3.70 -9.07 -9.66
C THR A 65 3.49 -9.60 -8.22
N THR A 66 4.39 -10.42 -7.69
CA THR A 66 4.30 -11.07 -6.37
C THR A 66 4.05 -10.07 -5.23
N VAL A 67 2.99 -10.31 -4.45
CA VAL A 67 2.69 -9.57 -3.23
C VAL A 67 2.52 -10.52 -2.06
N TYR A 68 3.18 -10.21 -0.95
CA TYR A 68 2.87 -10.83 0.34
C TYR A 68 1.81 -9.98 1.04
N VAL A 69 0.56 -10.43 0.95
CA VAL A 69 -0.59 -9.77 1.59
C VAL A 69 -0.89 -10.42 2.94
N SER A 70 -0.85 -9.64 4.03
CA SER A 70 -1.37 -10.06 5.33
C SER A 70 -2.58 -9.21 5.70
N SER A 71 -3.76 -9.83 5.75
CA SER A 71 -4.99 -9.19 6.22
C SER A 71 -5.26 -9.61 7.66
N LEU A 72 -5.34 -8.65 8.59
CA LEU A 72 -5.81 -8.88 9.95
C LEU A 72 -7.29 -8.42 10.03
N LEU A 73 -8.18 -9.36 10.35
CA LEU A 73 -9.61 -9.14 10.57
C LEU A 73 -9.89 -8.66 12.00
#